data_AF-A0A2V5HJC8-F1
#
_entry.id   AF-A0A2V5HJC8-F1
#
_cell.length_a   1.000
_cell.length_b   1.000
_cell.length_c   1.000
_cell.angle_alpha   90.00
_cell.angle_beta   90.00
_cell.angle_gamma   90.00
#
_symmetry.space_group_name_H-M   'P 1'
#
loop_
_entity.id
_entity.type
_entity.pdbx_description
1 polymer ?
#
loop_
_entity_poly.entity_id
_entity_poly.type
_entity_poly.pdbx_seq_one_letter_code
_entity_poly.pdbx_strand_id
1 'polypeptide(L)'
;MVALQALTLGLLLSGSWALPAAETATATLPTSASSSTDVASSQLDQLNSFAYNLTTDTLSTASGSTKRSEGTCTLDKLRVRREWRTFSKSQKKAYINSVLCLQKLPSRTPADLVPGARTRYDDFVATHINQTLEIHYTGTFLAWHRYFIFEFESALRDECGYTGDYPYWDWGADAYDMENSPIFDGSETSMSGNGAPIADQPDVMLYLGDYPAIDLPPGTGGGCITSGPFKDYKVNLGPAVLSLPGGNTSMAANPLAYNPRCLKRSLTTEILSRYNTYPKIVSLILDNDDVWDFEMTMQGIPGSGSIGVHGGGHYSMGGDPGRDVYVSPGDVAFWHHHGMIDRVWWIWQNLDRKHRQNAISGTGTFMNNPPSANTTLDTVIDIGYANGQPIAMRDLMSTTAGPFCYVYL
;
A
#
# COMPACT_ATOMS: atom_id res chain seq x y z
N MET A 1 -23.57 72.94 -13.24
CA MET A 1 -23.53 71.46 -13.15
C MET A 1 -22.83 70.93 -14.40
N VAL A 2 -21.60 70.43 -14.24
CA VAL A 2 -21.00 69.22 -14.85
C VAL A 2 -19.57 69.22 -14.31
N ALA A 3 -19.31 68.33 -13.34
CA ALA A 3 -18.00 68.12 -12.76
C ALA A 3 -17.21 67.13 -13.63
N LEU A 4 -15.99 67.51 -14.03
CA LEU A 4 -15.03 66.62 -14.67
C LEU A 4 -14.51 65.61 -13.63
N GLN A 5 -14.71 64.33 -13.92
CA GLN A 5 -14.15 63.21 -13.16
C GLN A 5 -12.67 63.00 -13.53
N ALA A 6 -11.84 62.87 -12.49
CA ALA A 6 -10.44 62.48 -12.58
C ALA A 6 -10.32 60.97 -12.85
N LEU A 7 -9.52 60.60 -13.84
CA LEU A 7 -9.05 59.23 -14.04
C LEU A 7 -7.96 58.93 -13.00
N THR A 8 -8.19 57.96 -12.12
CA THR A 8 -7.16 57.32 -11.30
C THR A 8 -6.72 56.00 -11.94
N LEU A 9 -5.42 55.91 -12.21
CA LEU A 9 -4.72 54.76 -12.73
C LEU A 9 -4.57 53.72 -11.61
N GLY A 10 -5.25 52.57 -11.73
CA GLY A 10 -5.15 51.47 -10.75
C GLY A 10 -3.81 50.73 -10.87
N LEU A 11 -3.05 50.68 -9.78
CA LEU A 11 -1.87 49.83 -9.63
C LEU A 11 -2.26 48.35 -9.64
N LEU A 12 -1.67 47.57 -10.55
CA LEU A 12 -1.64 46.11 -10.51
C LEU A 12 -0.60 45.65 -9.48
N LEU A 13 -1.06 45.12 -8.34
CA LEU A 13 -0.22 44.39 -7.40
C LEU A 13 -0.12 42.93 -7.87
N SER A 14 1.04 42.54 -8.37
CA SER A 14 1.40 41.15 -8.61
C SER A 14 1.83 40.51 -7.29
N GLY A 15 0.98 39.66 -6.72
CA GLY A 15 1.33 38.82 -5.58
C GLY A 15 2.21 37.66 -6.03
N SER A 16 3.53 37.83 -5.90
CA SER A 16 4.48 36.73 -5.99
C SER A 16 4.34 35.85 -4.75
N TRP A 17 3.81 34.63 -4.92
CA TRP A 17 3.90 33.59 -3.91
C TRP A 17 5.36 33.13 -3.84
N ALA A 18 6.08 33.63 -2.85
CA ALA A 18 7.40 33.11 -2.51
C ALA A 18 7.21 31.68 -1.98
N LEU A 19 7.81 30.71 -2.67
CA LEU A 19 8.04 29.38 -2.10
C LEU A 19 8.85 29.58 -0.80
N PRO A 20 8.52 28.90 0.30
CA PRO A 20 9.33 28.96 1.51
C PRO A 20 10.76 28.53 1.14
N ALA A 21 11.73 29.37 1.49
CA ALA A 21 13.13 29.03 1.37
C ALA A 21 13.39 27.76 2.19
N ALA A 22 14.17 26.83 1.63
CA ALA A 22 14.63 25.65 2.35
C ALA A 22 15.45 26.10 3.56
N GLU A 23 14.88 26.01 4.75
CA GLU A 23 15.66 25.99 5.98
C GLU A 23 16.47 24.70 5.96
N THR A 24 17.74 24.80 5.56
CA THR A 24 18.75 23.79 5.87
C THR A 24 19.05 23.82 7.36
N ALA A 25 18.07 23.42 8.17
CA ALA A 25 18.33 22.95 9.52
C ALA A 25 18.83 21.51 9.37
N THR A 26 20.07 21.27 9.77
CA THR A 26 20.57 19.94 10.13
C THR A 26 19.82 19.46 11.38
N ALA A 27 18.51 19.23 11.26
CA ALA A 27 17.72 18.63 12.31
C ALA A 27 18.21 17.19 12.45
N THR A 28 18.81 16.87 13.60
CA THR A 28 19.18 15.49 13.92
C THR A 28 17.94 14.63 13.83
N LEU A 29 17.97 13.59 12.99
CA LEU A 29 16.85 12.66 12.85
C LEU A 29 16.54 11.98 14.19
N PRO A 30 15.27 11.63 14.45
CA PRO A 30 14.95 10.82 15.61
C PRO A 30 15.67 9.47 15.53
N THR A 31 16.20 9.02 16.65
CA THR A 31 16.95 7.75 16.79
C THR A 31 16.20 6.72 17.63
N SER A 32 15.04 7.09 18.19
CA SER A 32 14.15 6.18 18.91
C SER A 32 12.70 6.62 18.72
N ALA A 33 11.79 5.64 18.66
CA ALA A 33 10.37 5.90 18.54
C ALA A 33 9.78 6.46 19.84
N SER A 34 9.01 7.55 19.73
CA SER A 34 8.23 8.07 20.86
C SER A 34 7.00 7.20 21.11
N SER A 35 6.64 7.01 22.37
CA SER A 35 5.34 6.43 22.76
C SER A 35 4.18 7.43 22.65
N SER A 36 4.46 8.74 22.52
CA SER A 36 3.44 9.76 22.29
C SER A 36 3.04 9.79 20.82
N THR A 37 1.75 9.62 20.53
CA THR A 37 1.21 9.61 19.17
C THR A 37 1.56 10.87 18.38
N ASP A 38 1.41 12.06 18.97
CA ASP A 38 1.68 13.34 18.28
C ASP A 38 3.17 13.52 17.95
N VAL A 39 4.04 13.10 18.89
CA VAL A 39 5.48 13.14 18.69
C VAL A 39 5.89 12.11 17.63
N ALA A 40 5.36 10.89 17.70
CA ALA A 40 5.65 9.85 16.72
C ALA A 40 5.15 10.23 15.31
N SER A 41 3.99 10.90 15.19
CA SER A 41 3.52 11.46 13.92
C SER A 41 4.55 12.46 13.37
N SER A 42 5.01 13.38 14.20
CA SER A 42 6.02 14.37 13.82
C SER A 42 7.38 13.72 13.46
N GLN A 43 7.75 12.64 14.16
CA GLN A 43 8.94 11.85 13.84
C GLN A 43 8.81 11.19 12.46
N LEU A 44 7.66 10.60 12.15
CA LEU A 44 7.40 10.01 10.84
C LEU A 44 7.52 11.06 9.71
N ASP A 45 6.98 12.26 9.92
CA ASP A 45 7.07 13.35 8.95
C ASP A 45 8.52 13.83 8.74
N GLN A 46 9.33 13.91 9.80
CA GLN A 46 10.75 14.23 9.70
C GLN A 46 11.52 13.17 8.90
N LEU A 47 11.27 11.89 9.18
CA LEU A 47 11.91 10.77 8.48
C LEU A 47 11.50 10.74 7.00
N ASN A 48 10.23 10.99 6.70
CA ASN A 48 9.74 11.11 5.32
C ASN A 48 10.37 12.29 4.59
N SER A 49 10.45 13.46 5.23
CA SER A 49 11.05 14.67 4.66
C SER A 49 12.54 14.46 4.35
N PHE A 50 13.26 13.78 5.24
CA PHE A 50 14.65 13.40 5.00
C PHE A 50 14.78 12.46 3.80
N ALA A 51 13.97 11.41 3.74
CA ALA A 51 13.97 10.46 2.62
C ALA A 51 13.62 11.14 1.28
N TYR A 52 12.67 12.08 1.30
CA TYR A 52 12.27 12.87 0.14
C TYR A 52 13.44 13.70 -0.36
N ASN A 53 14.04 14.52 0.51
CA ASN A 53 15.17 15.38 0.17
C ASN A 53 16.37 14.55 -0.35
N LEU A 54 16.70 13.45 0.31
CA LEU A 54 17.79 12.58 -0.13
C LEU A 54 17.53 12.00 -1.53
N THR A 55 16.29 11.59 -1.81
CA THR A 55 15.92 11.03 -3.11
C THR A 55 15.99 12.09 -4.22
N THR A 56 15.44 13.28 -3.99
CA THR A 56 15.45 14.38 -4.97
C THR A 56 16.84 14.96 -5.17
N ASP A 57 17.66 15.09 -4.13
CA ASP A 57 19.05 15.57 -4.21
C ASP A 57 19.95 14.58 -4.96
N THR A 58 19.72 13.27 -4.78
CA THR A 58 20.46 12.26 -5.56
C THR A 58 20.14 12.38 -7.05
N LEU A 59 18.89 12.65 -7.42
CA LEU A 59 18.50 12.84 -8.82
C LEU A 59 19.02 14.15 -9.42
N SER A 60 19.05 15.23 -8.63
CA SER A 60 19.58 16.54 -9.07
C SER A 60 21.08 16.47 -9.36
N THR A 61 21.84 15.81 -8.49
CA THR A 61 23.30 15.64 -8.62
C THR A 61 23.67 14.71 -9.78
N ALA A 62 22.90 13.63 -10.01
CA ALA A 62 23.08 12.75 -11.16
C ALA A 62 22.88 13.49 -12.49
N SER A 63 21.89 14.39 -12.56
CA SER A 63 21.57 15.20 -13.75
C SER A 63 22.64 16.24 -14.11
N GLY A 64 23.47 16.65 -13.15
CA GLY A 64 24.58 17.60 -13.34
C GLY A 64 25.90 16.98 -13.80
N SER A 65 26.00 15.64 -13.85
CA SER A 65 27.21 14.96 -14.29
C SER A 65 27.26 14.83 -15.83
N THR A 66 28.38 15.23 -16.44
CA THR A 66 28.61 15.20 -17.90
C THR A 66 28.71 13.78 -18.48
N LYS A 67 28.64 12.74 -17.64
CA LYS A 67 28.37 11.37 -18.07
C LYS A 67 26.87 11.16 -17.98
N ARG A 68 26.17 11.31 -19.12
CA ARG A 68 24.80 10.80 -19.29
C ARG A 68 24.82 9.32 -18.91
N SER A 69 24.49 8.97 -17.67
CA SER A 69 23.93 7.67 -17.41
C SER A 69 22.59 7.66 -18.15
N GLU A 70 22.30 6.58 -18.85
CA GLU A 70 21.02 6.35 -19.54
C GLU A 70 19.89 6.11 -18.53
N GLY A 71 19.87 6.86 -17.41
CA GLY A 71 18.82 6.80 -16.41
C GLY A 71 17.53 7.37 -16.97
N THR A 72 16.47 6.57 -16.98
CA THR A 72 15.13 6.96 -17.41
C THR A 72 14.44 7.93 -16.45
N CYS A 73 14.88 7.97 -15.18
CA CYS A 73 14.32 8.80 -14.13
C CYS A 73 15.08 10.13 -13.95
N THR A 74 14.33 11.24 -14.06
CA THR A 74 14.81 12.61 -13.89
C THR A 74 13.82 13.40 -13.04
N LEU A 75 14.22 14.52 -12.45
CA LEU A 75 13.34 15.32 -11.59
C LEU A 75 12.05 15.78 -12.28
N ASP A 76 12.10 16.10 -13.57
CA ASP A 76 10.93 16.48 -14.37
C ASP A 76 9.96 15.33 -14.67
N LYS A 77 10.43 14.07 -14.54
CA LYS A 77 9.62 12.85 -14.73
C LYS A 77 9.22 12.20 -13.41
N LEU A 78 9.70 12.72 -12.29
CA LEU A 78 9.50 12.15 -10.97
C LEU A 78 8.02 12.26 -10.58
N ARG A 79 7.35 11.12 -10.41
CA ARG A 79 5.98 11.08 -9.90
C ARG A 79 5.96 11.19 -8.38
N VAL A 80 4.89 11.74 -7.84
CA VAL A 80 4.70 11.82 -6.39
C VAL A 80 3.53 10.92 -6.02
N ARG A 81 3.74 10.05 -5.03
CA ARG A 81 2.68 9.29 -4.37
C ARG A 81 2.27 10.02 -3.10
N ARG A 82 0.97 10.18 -2.87
CA ARG A 82 0.43 11.10 -1.85
C ARG A 82 -0.57 10.43 -0.92
N GLU A 83 -0.67 10.95 0.29
CA GLU A 83 -1.66 10.49 1.26
C GLU A 83 -3.09 10.84 0.80
N TRP A 84 -4.05 9.93 0.97
CA TRP A 84 -5.42 10.06 0.45
C TRP A 84 -6.20 11.29 0.92
N ARG A 85 -6.03 11.78 2.16
CA ARG A 85 -6.64 13.04 2.65
C ARG A 85 -6.18 14.24 1.83
N THR A 86 -4.97 14.22 1.28
CA THR A 86 -4.46 15.32 0.44
C THR A 86 -5.10 15.37 -0.96
N PHE A 87 -5.83 14.33 -1.37
CA PHE A 87 -6.54 14.32 -2.64
C PHE A 87 -7.82 15.15 -2.55
N SER A 88 -8.02 16.05 -3.51
CA SER A 88 -9.30 16.72 -3.68
C SER A 88 -10.40 15.72 -4.04
N LYS A 89 -11.67 16.12 -3.88
CA LYS A 89 -12.82 15.28 -4.24
C LYS A 89 -12.77 14.78 -5.69
N SER A 90 -12.35 15.61 -6.63
CA SER A 90 -12.23 15.21 -8.05
C SER A 90 -11.05 14.26 -8.27
N GLN A 91 -9.92 14.46 -7.60
CA GLN A 91 -8.77 13.55 -7.66
C GLN A 91 -9.13 12.17 -7.09
N LYS A 92 -9.83 12.12 -5.95
CA LYS A 92 -10.35 10.87 -5.36
C LYS A 92 -11.24 10.12 -6.35
N LYS A 93 -12.22 10.81 -6.93
CA LYS A 93 -13.11 10.22 -7.95
C LYS A 93 -12.38 9.75 -9.20
N ALA A 94 -11.35 10.47 -9.66
CA ALA A 94 -10.56 10.07 -10.82
C ALA A 94 -9.84 8.73 -10.58
N TYR A 95 -9.26 8.54 -9.39
CA TYR A 95 -8.66 7.26 -9.00
C TYR A 95 -9.70 6.14 -8.94
N ILE A 96 -10.80 6.38 -8.21
CA ILE A 96 -11.91 5.43 -8.05
C ILE A 96 -12.46 4.97 -9.41
N ASN A 97 -12.71 5.92 -10.33
CA ASN A 97 -13.22 5.62 -11.67
C ASN A 97 -12.24 4.76 -12.48
N SER A 98 -10.94 4.93 -12.27
CA SER A 98 -9.91 4.14 -12.95
C SER A 98 -9.88 2.71 -12.43
N VAL A 99 -10.03 2.52 -11.12
CA VAL A 99 -10.18 1.18 -10.52
C VAL A 99 -11.46 0.50 -11.02
N LEU A 100 -12.60 1.21 -11.02
CA LEU A 100 -13.86 0.72 -11.57
C LEU A 100 -13.76 0.37 -13.07
N CYS A 101 -12.88 1.05 -13.82
CA CYS A 101 -12.59 0.72 -15.21
C CYS A 101 -11.85 -0.62 -15.32
N LEU A 102 -10.82 -0.89 -14.51
CA LEU A 102 -10.16 -2.21 -14.48
C LEU A 102 -11.11 -3.33 -14.06
N GLN A 103 -12.11 -3.03 -13.22
CA GLN A 103 -13.19 -3.96 -12.86
C GLN A 103 -14.25 -4.16 -13.96
N LYS A 104 -14.08 -3.54 -15.13
CA LYS A 104 -14.97 -3.71 -16.31
C LYS A 104 -14.25 -4.23 -17.53
N LEU A 105 -12.98 -3.85 -17.73
CA LEU A 105 -12.17 -4.34 -18.84
C LEU A 105 -12.00 -5.86 -18.72
N PRO A 106 -12.03 -6.62 -19.84
CA PRO A 106 -11.94 -8.07 -19.81
C PRO A 106 -10.56 -8.53 -19.29
N SER A 107 -10.53 -9.63 -18.54
CA SER A 107 -9.30 -10.27 -18.06
C SER A 107 -8.40 -10.72 -19.23
N ARG A 108 -7.08 -10.67 -19.01
CA ARG A 108 -6.06 -11.18 -19.94
C ARG A 108 -5.63 -12.61 -19.64
N THR A 109 -5.78 -13.05 -18.40
CA THR A 109 -5.36 -14.39 -17.98
C THR A 109 -6.13 -15.46 -18.76
N PRO A 110 -5.46 -16.45 -19.36
CA PRO A 110 -6.12 -17.56 -20.04
C PRO A 110 -7.16 -18.27 -19.14
N ALA A 111 -8.36 -18.50 -19.68
CA ALA A 111 -9.49 -19.03 -18.90
C ALA A 111 -9.30 -20.49 -18.43
N ASP A 112 -8.40 -21.23 -19.06
CA ASP A 112 -7.96 -22.57 -18.64
C ASP A 112 -7.04 -22.53 -17.40
N LEU A 113 -6.30 -21.44 -17.21
CA LEU A 113 -5.48 -21.21 -16.02
C LEU A 113 -6.32 -20.66 -14.87
N VAL A 114 -7.16 -19.65 -15.15
CA VAL A 114 -7.97 -18.96 -14.12
C VAL A 114 -9.42 -18.84 -14.61
N PRO A 115 -10.23 -19.90 -14.46
CA PRO A 115 -11.60 -19.92 -14.98
C PRO A 115 -12.54 -18.93 -14.28
N GLY A 116 -12.16 -18.41 -13.12
CA GLY A 116 -12.88 -17.38 -12.37
C GLY A 116 -12.60 -15.94 -12.79
N ALA A 117 -11.50 -15.67 -13.49
CA ALA A 117 -11.16 -14.30 -13.89
C ALA A 117 -12.17 -13.78 -14.92
N ARG A 118 -12.66 -12.56 -14.71
CA ARG A 118 -13.57 -11.86 -15.65
C ARG A 118 -13.02 -10.53 -16.08
N THR A 119 -12.29 -9.87 -15.19
CA THR A 119 -11.88 -8.48 -15.35
C THR A 119 -10.37 -8.32 -15.28
N ARG A 120 -9.83 -7.21 -15.78
CA ARG A 120 -8.43 -6.84 -15.59
C ARG A 120 -8.04 -6.78 -14.12
N TYR A 121 -8.96 -6.33 -13.26
CA TYR A 121 -8.77 -6.35 -11.82
C TYR A 121 -8.56 -7.79 -11.30
N ASP A 122 -9.31 -8.77 -11.83
CA ASP A 122 -9.15 -10.18 -11.44
C ASP A 122 -7.79 -10.75 -11.85
N ASP A 123 -7.14 -10.26 -12.92
CA ASP A 123 -5.79 -10.72 -13.28
C ASP A 123 -4.78 -10.46 -12.15
N PHE A 124 -4.89 -9.29 -11.49
CA PHE A 124 -4.07 -8.93 -10.33
C PHE A 124 -4.42 -9.79 -9.11
N VAL A 125 -5.70 -10.01 -8.83
CA VAL A 125 -6.12 -10.89 -7.73
C VAL A 125 -5.62 -12.32 -7.96
N ALA A 126 -5.72 -12.82 -9.20
CA ALA A 126 -5.31 -14.16 -9.57
C ALA A 126 -3.82 -14.41 -9.38
N THR A 127 -2.96 -13.50 -9.84
CA THR A 127 -1.51 -13.68 -9.68
C THR A 127 -1.09 -13.66 -8.21
N HIS A 128 -1.76 -12.83 -7.38
CA HIS A 128 -1.49 -12.80 -5.95
C HIS A 128 -1.90 -14.11 -5.27
N ILE A 129 -3.09 -14.66 -5.60
CA ILE A 129 -3.51 -15.98 -5.13
C ILE A 129 -2.47 -17.04 -5.53
N ASN A 130 -2.04 -17.03 -6.80
CA ASN A 130 -1.16 -18.05 -7.34
C ASN A 130 0.25 -18.04 -6.73
N GLN A 131 0.75 -16.86 -6.33
CA GLN A 131 2.12 -16.68 -5.83
C GLN A 131 2.21 -16.43 -4.33
N THR A 132 1.10 -16.45 -3.58
CA THR A 132 1.06 -16.05 -2.15
C THR A 132 2.15 -16.70 -1.29
N LEU A 133 2.46 -17.98 -1.54
CA LEU A 133 3.48 -18.75 -0.80
C LEU A 133 4.93 -18.45 -1.22
N GLU A 134 5.14 -17.59 -2.20
CA GLU A 134 6.46 -17.21 -2.73
C GLU A 134 6.74 -15.70 -2.54
N ILE A 135 5.75 -14.95 -2.02
CA ILE A 135 5.77 -13.48 -1.93
C ILE A 135 5.49 -12.94 -0.52
N HIS A 136 5.22 -13.79 0.47
CA HIS A 136 5.05 -13.40 1.87
C HIS A 136 6.00 -14.21 2.76
N TYR A 137 6.61 -13.56 3.75
CA TYR A 137 7.69 -14.13 4.57
C TYR A 137 8.82 -14.72 3.70
N THR A 138 9.13 -14.01 2.61
CA THR A 138 10.16 -14.33 1.62
C THR A 138 11.07 -13.13 1.43
N GLY A 139 12.25 -13.36 0.86
CA GLY A 139 13.15 -12.25 0.51
C GLY A 139 12.68 -11.41 -0.68
N THR A 140 11.58 -11.80 -1.32
CA THR A 140 10.94 -11.07 -2.42
C THR A 140 9.79 -10.19 -1.94
N PHE A 141 9.29 -10.35 -0.70
CA PHE A 141 8.06 -9.73 -0.22
C PHE A 141 7.95 -8.23 -0.55
N LEU A 142 8.92 -7.43 -0.10
CA LEU A 142 8.88 -5.98 -0.26
C LEU A 142 8.97 -5.56 -1.73
N ALA A 143 9.91 -6.14 -2.49
CA ALA A 143 10.15 -5.79 -3.88
C ALA A 143 9.04 -6.27 -4.83
N TRP A 144 8.49 -7.46 -4.58
CA TRP A 144 7.36 -8.00 -5.33
C TRP A 144 6.14 -7.12 -5.16
N HIS A 145 5.80 -6.73 -3.93
CA HIS A 145 4.66 -5.85 -3.68
C HIS A 145 4.87 -4.44 -4.24
N ARG A 146 6.09 -3.89 -4.19
CA ARG A 146 6.45 -2.65 -4.88
C ARG A 146 6.17 -2.74 -6.39
N TYR A 147 6.62 -3.82 -7.02
CA TYR A 147 6.40 -4.04 -8.45
C TYR A 147 4.91 -4.25 -8.78
N PHE A 148 4.21 -5.02 -7.94
CA PHE A 148 2.78 -5.31 -8.08
C PHE A 148 1.92 -4.03 -8.05
N ILE A 149 2.14 -3.13 -7.09
CA ILE A 149 1.40 -1.87 -7.03
C ILE A 149 1.81 -0.87 -8.14
N PHE A 150 3.06 -0.91 -8.59
CA PHE A 150 3.51 -0.11 -9.73
C PHE A 150 2.90 -0.57 -11.06
N GLU A 151 2.77 -1.87 -11.25
CA GLU A 151 2.14 -2.42 -12.44
C GLU A 151 0.61 -2.26 -12.42
N PHE A 152 0.00 -2.26 -11.23
CA PHE A 152 -1.39 -1.84 -11.06
C PHE A 152 -1.56 -0.36 -11.41
N GLU A 153 -0.68 0.51 -10.92
CA GLU A 153 -0.62 1.93 -11.32
C GLU A 153 -0.50 2.07 -12.84
N SER A 154 0.40 1.32 -13.48
CA SER A 154 0.60 1.35 -14.93
C SER A 154 -0.68 0.94 -15.68
N ALA A 155 -1.39 -0.10 -15.23
CA ALA A 155 -2.68 -0.50 -15.81
C ALA A 155 -3.76 0.60 -15.67
N LEU A 156 -3.83 1.29 -14.52
CA LEU A 156 -4.74 2.43 -14.36
C LEU A 156 -4.43 3.55 -15.35
N ARG A 157 -3.15 3.85 -15.57
CA ARG A 157 -2.67 4.91 -16.47
C ARG A 157 -2.93 4.55 -17.94
N ASP A 158 -2.46 3.38 -18.35
CA ASP A 158 -2.38 3.01 -19.76
C ASP A 158 -3.73 2.57 -20.33
N GLU A 159 -4.62 2.03 -19.50
CA GLU A 159 -5.86 1.38 -19.96
C GLU A 159 -7.12 2.08 -19.47
N CYS A 160 -7.01 2.82 -18.38
CA CYS A 160 -8.12 3.58 -17.80
C CYS A 160 -7.87 5.09 -17.83
N GLY A 161 -6.76 5.55 -18.43
CA GLY A 161 -6.47 6.96 -18.64
C GLY A 161 -6.18 7.74 -17.35
N TYR A 162 -5.75 7.06 -16.28
CA TYR A 162 -5.46 7.72 -15.02
C TYR A 162 -4.25 8.63 -15.12
N THR A 163 -4.41 9.92 -14.82
CA THR A 163 -3.31 10.90 -14.85
C THR A 163 -2.95 11.45 -13.47
N GLY A 164 -3.64 11.03 -12.42
CA GLY A 164 -3.39 11.48 -11.06
C GLY A 164 -2.20 10.79 -10.40
N ASP A 165 -2.04 11.06 -9.10
CA ASP A 165 -0.98 10.50 -8.26
C ASP A 165 -1.40 9.17 -7.65
N TYR A 166 -0.45 8.27 -7.37
CA TYR A 166 -0.78 7.03 -6.68
C TYR A 166 -1.08 7.31 -5.19
N PRO A 167 -2.20 6.83 -4.64
CA PRO A 167 -2.58 7.12 -3.26
C PRO A 167 -2.00 6.10 -2.26
N TYR A 168 -1.80 6.53 -1.01
CA TYR A 168 -1.55 5.63 0.12
C TYR A 168 -2.47 5.94 1.31
N TRP A 169 -2.65 4.95 2.19
CA TRP A 169 -3.42 5.07 3.42
C TRP A 169 -2.48 5.22 4.62
N ASP A 170 -2.41 6.42 5.19
CA ASP A 170 -1.73 6.62 6.47
C ASP A 170 -2.58 6.06 7.62
N TRP A 171 -2.22 4.85 8.07
CA TRP A 171 -2.93 4.14 9.14
C TRP A 171 -2.93 4.90 10.46
N GLY A 172 -1.85 5.62 10.78
CA GLY A 172 -1.67 6.26 12.08
C GLY A 172 -2.74 7.29 12.37
N ALA A 173 -3.20 8.00 11.34
CA ALA A 173 -4.26 8.99 11.42
C ALA A 173 -5.68 8.39 11.57
N ASP A 174 -5.86 7.10 11.30
CA ASP A 174 -7.15 6.38 11.49
C ASP A 174 -7.11 5.37 12.64
N ALA A 175 -6.01 5.27 13.36
CA ALA A 175 -5.77 4.17 14.30
C ALA A 175 -6.73 4.13 15.50
N TYR A 176 -7.51 5.18 15.70
CA TYR A 176 -8.50 5.31 16.77
C TYR A 176 -9.92 5.60 16.27
N ASP A 177 -10.14 5.67 14.96
CA ASP A 177 -11.45 5.90 14.34
C ASP A 177 -11.44 5.48 12.86
N MET A 178 -11.47 4.17 12.60
CA MET A 178 -11.40 3.62 11.24
C MET A 178 -12.66 3.94 10.43
N GLU A 179 -13.83 3.97 11.07
CA GLU A 179 -15.11 4.25 10.44
C GLU A 179 -15.18 5.65 9.81
N ASN A 180 -14.50 6.64 10.38
CA ASN A 180 -14.42 8.00 9.82
C ASN A 180 -13.19 8.23 8.93
N SER A 181 -12.40 7.20 8.65
CA SER A 181 -11.31 7.28 7.68
C SER A 181 -11.87 7.69 6.31
N PRO A 182 -11.23 8.62 5.57
CA PRO A 182 -11.64 8.95 4.20
C PRO A 182 -11.47 7.78 3.21
N ILE A 183 -10.77 6.72 3.62
CA ILE A 183 -10.70 5.46 2.87
C ILE A 183 -11.97 4.62 3.10
N PHE A 184 -12.57 4.68 4.29
CA PHE A 184 -13.61 3.74 4.76
C PHE A 184 -14.92 4.39 5.24
N ASP A 185 -15.09 5.70 5.05
CA ASP A 185 -16.31 6.45 5.47
C ASP A 185 -17.59 6.10 4.70
N GLY A 186 -17.49 5.25 3.67
CA GLY A 186 -18.62 4.82 2.84
C GLY A 186 -19.17 5.90 1.90
N SER A 187 -18.53 7.07 1.83
CA SER A 187 -18.88 8.14 0.91
C SER A 187 -18.57 7.76 -0.54
N GLU A 188 -19.03 8.58 -1.48
CA GLU A 188 -18.67 8.48 -2.90
C GLU A 188 -17.18 8.70 -3.21
N THR A 189 -16.38 9.06 -2.21
CA THR A 189 -14.92 9.24 -2.29
C THR A 189 -14.14 8.27 -1.41
N SER A 190 -14.79 7.23 -0.90
CA SER A 190 -14.15 6.13 -0.18
C SER A 190 -13.82 4.96 -1.09
N MET A 191 -13.09 3.99 -0.57
CA MET A 191 -12.97 2.64 -1.10
C MET A 191 -14.17 1.78 -0.69
N SER A 192 -15.38 2.37 -0.67
CA SER A 192 -16.56 1.90 0.07
C SER A 192 -16.33 1.81 1.57
N GLY A 193 -17.41 1.62 2.33
CA GLY A 193 -17.36 1.68 3.79
C GLY A 193 -17.41 0.33 4.47
N ASN A 194 -18.03 0.32 5.64
CA ASN A 194 -18.25 -0.88 6.43
C ASN A 194 -19.28 -1.82 5.80
N GLY A 195 -19.20 -3.09 6.21
CA GLY A 195 -20.19 -4.11 5.89
C GLY A 195 -21.47 -3.96 6.72
N ALA A 196 -22.54 -4.59 6.25
CA ALA A 196 -23.77 -4.73 7.05
C ALA A 196 -23.42 -5.39 8.41
N PRO A 197 -23.92 -4.85 9.53
CA PRO A 197 -23.57 -5.34 10.86
C PRO A 197 -24.09 -6.76 11.07
N ILE A 198 -23.27 -7.62 11.67
CA ILE A 198 -23.68 -8.93 12.17
C ILE A 198 -23.41 -8.94 13.68
N ALA A 199 -24.49 -9.04 14.47
CA ALA A 199 -24.43 -9.03 15.92
C ALA A 199 -23.76 -10.30 16.47
N ASP A 200 -23.17 -10.16 17.67
CA ASP A 200 -22.65 -11.28 18.49
C ASP A 200 -21.65 -12.19 17.77
N GLN A 201 -20.84 -11.61 16.87
CA GLN A 201 -19.74 -12.35 16.27
C GLN A 201 -18.68 -12.67 17.33
N PRO A 202 -18.16 -13.91 17.38
CA PRO A 202 -17.00 -14.23 18.19
C PRO A 202 -15.71 -13.67 17.59
N ASP A 203 -14.64 -13.64 18.38
CA ASP A 203 -13.31 -13.22 17.92
C ASP A 203 -12.80 -14.06 16.73
N VAL A 204 -11.97 -13.44 15.92
CA VAL A 204 -11.21 -14.09 14.85
C VAL A 204 -9.90 -14.62 15.43
N MET A 205 -9.62 -15.89 15.20
CA MET A 205 -8.39 -16.54 15.66
C MET A 205 -7.43 -16.69 14.48
N LEU A 206 -6.27 -16.06 14.56
CA LEU A 206 -5.24 -16.17 13.52
C LEU A 206 -4.20 -17.21 13.92
N TYR A 207 -3.97 -18.15 13.02
CA TYR A 207 -2.97 -19.21 13.17
C TYR A 207 -1.87 -19.04 12.14
N LEU A 208 -0.63 -19.28 12.56
CA LEU A 208 0.53 -19.36 11.68
C LEU A 208 1.44 -20.45 12.20
N GLY A 209 1.60 -21.54 11.45
CA GLY A 209 2.27 -22.75 11.94
C GLY A 209 1.63 -23.29 13.23
N ASP A 210 2.45 -23.79 14.14
CA ASP A 210 2.01 -24.35 15.43
C ASP A 210 2.06 -23.33 16.60
N TYR A 211 2.18 -22.03 16.30
CA TYR A 211 2.18 -21.00 17.34
C TYR A 211 0.78 -20.79 17.94
N PRO A 212 0.69 -20.28 19.20
CA PRO A 212 -0.59 -19.89 19.78
C PRO A 212 -1.36 -18.90 18.89
N ALA A 213 -2.68 -19.04 18.86
CA ALA A 213 -3.54 -18.16 18.09
C ALA A 213 -3.42 -16.71 18.57
N ILE A 214 -3.57 -15.76 17.64
CA ILE A 214 -3.76 -14.35 17.95
C ILE A 214 -5.26 -14.04 17.86
N ASP A 215 -5.86 -13.66 18.99
CA ASP A 215 -7.27 -13.30 19.08
C ASP A 215 -7.50 -11.83 18.69
N LEU A 216 -8.33 -11.63 17.66
CA LEU A 216 -8.71 -10.33 17.13
C LEU A 216 -10.22 -10.11 17.25
N PRO A 217 -10.67 -8.91 17.64
CA PRO A 217 -12.09 -8.60 17.66
C PRO A 217 -12.68 -8.68 16.23
N PRO A 218 -13.97 -9.04 16.09
CA PRO A 218 -14.59 -9.26 14.79
C PRO A 218 -14.95 -7.96 14.05
N GLY A 219 -14.86 -6.79 14.69
CA GLY A 219 -15.23 -5.48 14.13
C GLY A 219 -16.71 -5.16 14.17
N THR A 220 -17.09 -4.04 13.56
CA THR A 220 -18.44 -3.44 13.64
C THR A 220 -19.36 -3.78 12.46
N GLY A 221 -18.89 -4.59 11.51
CA GLY A 221 -19.61 -5.00 10.29
C GLY A 221 -19.80 -6.52 10.20
N GLY A 222 -19.42 -7.12 9.08
CA GLY A 222 -19.39 -8.57 8.84
C GLY A 222 -20.06 -9.00 7.53
N GLY A 223 -21.07 -8.26 7.07
CA GLY A 223 -21.78 -8.49 5.81
C GLY A 223 -21.17 -7.78 4.61
N CYS A 224 -21.92 -7.77 3.50
CA CYS A 224 -21.55 -7.00 2.30
C CYS A 224 -21.40 -5.51 2.64
N ILE A 225 -20.46 -4.82 1.99
CA ILE A 225 -20.35 -3.36 2.07
C ILE A 225 -21.68 -2.68 1.71
N THR A 226 -22.06 -1.66 2.47
CA THR A 226 -23.41 -1.08 2.40
C THR A 226 -23.51 0.15 1.48
N SER A 227 -22.39 0.81 1.21
CA SER A 227 -22.34 2.10 0.52
C SER A 227 -21.01 2.31 -0.23
N GLY A 228 -20.91 3.45 -0.91
CA GLY A 228 -19.73 3.86 -1.67
C GLY A 228 -19.63 3.27 -3.08
N PRO A 229 -18.56 3.60 -3.82
CA PRO A 229 -18.44 3.34 -5.25
C PRO A 229 -18.38 1.85 -5.62
N PHE A 230 -17.96 1.00 -4.68
CA PHE A 230 -17.73 -0.42 -4.91
C PHE A 230 -18.86 -1.30 -4.36
N LYS A 231 -20.00 -0.75 -3.92
CA LYS A 231 -21.11 -1.54 -3.35
C LYS A 231 -21.61 -2.67 -4.27
N ASP A 232 -21.52 -2.46 -5.59
CA ASP A 232 -21.97 -3.41 -6.61
C ASP A 232 -20.82 -4.22 -7.23
N TYR A 233 -19.57 -3.95 -6.82
CA TYR A 233 -18.39 -4.71 -7.26
C TYR A 233 -18.50 -6.18 -6.81
N LYS A 234 -18.04 -7.08 -7.68
CA LYS A 234 -18.05 -8.53 -7.48
C LYS A 234 -16.63 -9.02 -7.27
N VAL A 235 -16.36 -9.57 -6.08
CA VAL A 235 -15.18 -10.39 -5.83
C VAL A 235 -15.44 -11.73 -6.52
N ASN A 236 -14.66 -12.06 -7.56
CA ASN A 236 -14.91 -13.24 -8.40
C ASN A 236 -14.09 -14.48 -7.99
N LEU A 237 -12.96 -14.29 -7.31
CA LEU A 237 -12.01 -15.36 -6.94
C LEU A 237 -12.04 -15.63 -5.43
N GLY A 238 -11.46 -16.76 -5.03
CA GLY A 238 -11.42 -17.21 -3.64
C GLY A 238 -12.76 -17.75 -3.11
N PRO A 239 -12.90 -17.92 -1.79
CA PRO A 239 -11.84 -17.76 -0.79
C PRO A 239 -10.77 -18.85 -0.95
N ALA A 240 -9.52 -18.53 -0.64
CA ALA A 240 -8.43 -19.50 -0.58
C ALA A 240 -8.19 -19.95 0.86
N VAL A 241 -7.94 -19.00 1.77
CA VAL A 241 -7.75 -19.25 3.21
C VAL A 241 -8.37 -18.07 3.98
N LEU A 242 -9.69 -18.02 4.02
CA LEU A 242 -10.44 -16.95 4.65
C LEU A 242 -10.69 -17.26 6.13
N SER A 243 -10.06 -16.51 7.03
CA SER A 243 -10.31 -16.61 8.48
C SER A 243 -11.69 -16.04 8.84
N LEU A 244 -12.49 -16.82 9.58
CA LEU A 244 -13.85 -16.46 9.99
C LEU A 244 -13.91 -16.16 11.50
N PRO A 245 -14.88 -15.32 11.92
CA PRO A 245 -15.27 -15.23 13.33
C PRO A 245 -15.51 -16.63 13.92
N GLY A 246 -14.90 -16.92 15.07
CA GLY A 246 -15.03 -18.19 15.76
C GLY A 246 -13.93 -19.20 15.44
N GLY A 247 -12.92 -18.79 14.67
CA GLY A 247 -11.68 -19.57 14.44
C GLY A 247 -11.74 -20.58 13.29
N ASN A 248 -12.88 -20.71 12.60
CA ASN A 248 -12.98 -21.52 11.40
C ASN A 248 -12.32 -20.83 10.19
N THR A 249 -11.94 -21.62 9.19
CA THR A 249 -11.42 -21.12 7.91
C THR A 249 -12.29 -21.61 6.77
N SER A 250 -12.60 -20.72 5.81
CA SER A 250 -13.27 -21.09 4.56
C SER A 250 -12.23 -21.20 3.44
N MET A 251 -12.26 -22.32 2.72
CA MET A 251 -11.32 -22.62 1.63
C MET A 251 -12.09 -23.24 0.47
N ALA A 252 -12.01 -22.63 -0.71
CA ALA A 252 -12.51 -23.25 -1.93
C ALA A 252 -11.56 -24.36 -2.40
N ALA A 253 -12.10 -25.42 -3.01
CA ALA A 253 -11.28 -26.48 -3.59
C ALA A 253 -10.33 -25.97 -4.68
N ASN A 254 -10.77 -24.96 -5.43
CA ASN A 254 -9.94 -24.19 -6.34
C ASN A 254 -10.27 -22.69 -6.17
N PRO A 255 -9.42 -21.88 -5.53
CA PRO A 255 -9.66 -20.45 -5.34
C PRO A 255 -9.59 -19.64 -6.64
N LEU A 256 -9.12 -20.22 -7.75
CA LEU A 256 -9.10 -19.60 -9.07
C LEU A 256 -10.38 -19.87 -9.88
N ALA A 257 -11.33 -20.64 -9.34
CA ALA A 257 -12.63 -20.88 -9.94
C ALA A 257 -13.61 -19.71 -9.75
N TYR A 258 -14.63 -19.64 -10.60
CA TYR A 258 -15.61 -18.54 -10.55
C TYR A 258 -16.52 -18.64 -9.33
N ASN A 259 -16.42 -17.67 -8.43
CA ASN A 259 -17.22 -17.56 -7.20
C ASN A 259 -17.64 -16.10 -6.93
N PRO A 260 -18.52 -15.52 -7.77
CA PRO A 260 -18.91 -14.12 -7.69
C PRO A 260 -19.71 -13.83 -6.42
N ARG A 261 -19.23 -12.89 -5.61
CA ARG A 261 -19.89 -12.46 -4.37
C ARG A 261 -19.62 -10.98 -4.09
N CYS A 262 -20.32 -10.41 -3.12
CA CYS A 262 -20.05 -9.05 -2.68
C CYS A 262 -18.73 -8.98 -1.92
N LEU A 263 -18.05 -7.82 -1.99
CA LEU A 263 -17.02 -7.46 -1.01
C LEU A 263 -17.66 -7.32 0.37
N LYS A 264 -17.08 -7.95 1.39
CA LYS A 264 -17.51 -7.81 2.79
C LYS A 264 -16.44 -7.09 3.59
N ARG A 265 -16.86 -6.28 4.56
CA ARG A 265 -15.96 -5.67 5.55
C ARG A 265 -16.53 -5.76 6.94
N SER A 266 -15.63 -5.70 7.91
CA SER A 266 -15.97 -5.48 9.31
C SER A 266 -14.87 -4.61 9.88
N LEU A 267 -15.04 -3.30 9.76
CA LEU A 267 -14.04 -2.34 10.18
C LEU A 267 -13.75 -2.54 11.67
N THR A 268 -12.47 -2.58 12.02
CA THR A 268 -12.02 -2.97 13.35
C THR A 268 -10.91 -2.02 13.84
N THR A 269 -11.32 -0.87 14.38
CA THR A 269 -10.42 0.17 14.92
C THR A 269 -9.47 -0.38 15.99
N GLU A 270 -9.91 -1.37 16.77
CA GLU A 270 -9.11 -2.03 17.80
C GLU A 270 -7.85 -2.71 17.22
N ILE A 271 -7.91 -3.23 15.99
CA ILE A 271 -6.74 -3.83 15.34
C ILE A 271 -5.73 -2.74 14.99
N LEU A 272 -6.17 -1.61 14.42
CA LEU A 272 -5.26 -0.51 14.10
C LEU A 272 -4.62 0.09 15.36
N SER A 273 -5.37 0.24 16.45
CA SER A 273 -4.81 0.76 17.71
C SER A 273 -3.76 -0.16 18.33
N ARG A 274 -3.81 -1.48 18.05
CA ARG A 274 -2.79 -2.45 18.48
C ARG A 274 -1.51 -2.40 17.63
N TYR A 275 -1.65 -2.27 16.31
CA TYR A 275 -0.54 -2.56 15.39
C TYR A 275 -0.12 -1.41 14.46
N ASN A 276 -0.95 -0.40 14.25
CA ASN A 276 -0.78 0.59 13.19
C ASN A 276 -0.76 2.05 13.66
N THR A 277 -0.61 2.29 14.97
CA THR A 277 -0.44 3.65 15.50
C THR A 277 0.90 4.26 15.06
N TYR A 278 1.01 5.59 15.06
CA TYR A 278 2.29 6.25 14.73
C TYR A 278 3.50 5.73 15.53
N PRO A 279 3.41 5.47 16.86
CA PRO A 279 4.49 4.85 17.60
C PRO A 279 4.94 3.49 17.02
N LYS A 280 4.00 2.65 16.56
CA LYS A 280 4.30 1.35 15.94
C LYS A 280 4.99 1.51 14.59
N ILE A 281 4.53 2.47 13.77
CA ILE A 281 5.12 2.76 12.46
C ILE A 281 6.56 3.28 12.62
N VAL A 282 6.79 4.22 13.54
CA VAL A 282 8.13 4.78 13.78
C VAL A 282 9.06 3.75 14.40
N SER A 283 8.57 2.91 15.33
CA SER A 283 9.36 1.81 15.90
C SER A 283 9.80 0.82 14.82
N LEU A 284 8.91 0.47 13.89
CA LEU A 284 9.28 -0.34 12.72
C LEU A 284 10.44 0.29 11.91
N ILE A 285 10.44 1.61 11.74
CA ILE A 285 11.47 2.29 10.94
C ILE A 285 12.80 2.46 11.72
N LEU A 286 12.74 2.81 13.00
CA LEU A 286 13.93 3.19 13.78
C LEU A 286 14.58 2.04 14.53
N ASP A 287 13.82 1.02 14.93
CA ASP A 287 14.33 -0.04 15.80
C ASP A 287 14.82 -1.29 15.03
N ASN A 288 14.75 -1.26 13.69
CA ASN A 288 15.17 -2.38 12.83
C ASN A 288 16.38 -1.97 11.98
N ASP A 289 17.54 -2.53 12.28
CA ASP A 289 18.81 -2.11 11.64
C ASP A 289 19.05 -2.75 10.28
N ASP A 290 18.56 -3.98 10.10
CA ASP A 290 18.68 -4.74 8.86
C ASP A 290 17.32 -5.15 8.27
N VAL A 291 17.36 -5.64 7.03
CA VAL A 291 16.15 -5.91 6.24
C VAL A 291 15.34 -7.10 6.78
N TRP A 292 15.99 -8.07 7.43
CA TRP A 292 15.29 -9.23 8.00
C TRP A 292 14.43 -8.79 9.18
N ASP A 293 15.01 -8.08 10.15
CA ASP A 293 14.26 -7.58 11.30
C ASP A 293 13.15 -6.63 10.84
N PHE A 294 13.44 -5.77 9.86
CA PHE A 294 12.45 -4.85 9.29
C PHE A 294 11.26 -5.58 8.64
N GLU A 295 11.51 -6.52 7.71
CA GLU A 295 10.43 -7.21 7.00
C GLU A 295 9.65 -8.17 7.90
N MET A 296 10.32 -8.79 8.89
CA MET A 296 9.68 -9.68 9.85
C MET A 296 8.84 -8.90 10.87
N THR A 297 9.32 -7.75 11.36
CA THR A 297 8.52 -6.86 12.24
C THR A 297 7.33 -6.29 11.47
N MET A 298 7.50 -5.92 10.20
CA MET A 298 6.43 -5.42 9.35
C MET A 298 5.30 -6.45 9.16
N GLN A 299 5.66 -7.72 8.89
CA GLN A 299 4.71 -8.81 8.64
C GLN A 299 4.17 -9.46 9.92
N GLY A 300 4.85 -9.26 11.05
CA GLY A 300 4.55 -9.90 12.32
C GLY A 300 5.40 -11.14 12.52
N ILE A 301 6.31 -11.09 13.51
CA ILE A 301 7.20 -12.19 13.85
C ILE A 301 6.36 -13.35 14.40
N PRO A 302 6.39 -14.56 13.79
CA PRO A 302 5.60 -15.69 14.26
C PRO A 302 5.90 -16.04 15.73
N GLY A 303 4.86 -16.22 16.53
CA GLY A 303 4.97 -16.47 17.97
C GLY A 303 5.12 -15.22 18.85
N SER A 304 5.25 -14.02 18.29
CA SER A 304 5.35 -12.77 19.06
C SER A 304 4.02 -12.24 19.60
N GLY A 305 2.89 -12.74 19.09
CA GLY A 305 1.56 -12.16 19.33
C GLY A 305 1.28 -10.87 18.52
N SER A 306 2.20 -10.47 17.65
CA SER A 306 2.05 -9.33 16.73
C SER A 306 1.87 -9.81 15.30
N ILE A 307 0.99 -9.12 14.56
CA ILE A 307 0.80 -9.28 13.11
C ILE A 307 1.42 -8.13 12.31
N GLY A 308 2.17 -7.25 12.99
CA GLY A 308 2.84 -6.11 12.37
C GLY A 308 1.89 -5.09 11.72
N VAL A 309 2.46 -4.04 11.11
CA VAL A 309 1.66 -3.03 10.41
C VAL A 309 1.01 -3.60 9.15
N HIS A 310 1.62 -4.62 8.52
CA HIS A 310 1.08 -5.30 7.35
C HIS A 310 -0.19 -6.09 7.71
N GLY A 311 -0.09 -7.02 8.67
CA GLY A 311 -1.25 -7.78 9.12
C GLY A 311 -2.31 -6.88 9.75
N GLY A 312 -1.92 -5.91 10.58
CA GLY A 312 -2.88 -4.98 11.20
C GLY A 312 -3.66 -4.16 10.16
N GLY A 313 -2.99 -3.71 9.10
CA GLY A 313 -3.63 -3.02 7.97
C GLY A 313 -4.66 -3.90 7.26
N HIS A 314 -4.32 -5.14 6.91
CA HIS A 314 -5.26 -6.08 6.27
C HIS A 314 -6.42 -6.47 7.18
N TYR A 315 -6.13 -7.02 8.37
CA TYR A 315 -7.14 -7.60 9.25
C TYR A 315 -8.08 -6.56 9.85
N SER A 316 -7.68 -5.28 9.93
CA SER A 316 -8.57 -4.19 10.34
C SER A 316 -9.73 -3.95 9.36
N MET A 317 -9.57 -4.29 8.07
CA MET A 317 -10.65 -4.21 7.08
C MET A 317 -11.74 -5.27 7.35
N GLY A 318 -11.33 -6.40 7.94
CA GLY A 318 -12.18 -7.54 8.24
C GLY A 318 -12.82 -8.15 6.97
N GLY A 319 -13.88 -8.93 7.18
CA GLY A 319 -14.70 -9.44 6.08
C GLY A 319 -13.97 -10.34 5.07
N ASP A 320 -14.35 -10.23 3.80
CA ASP A 320 -13.96 -11.11 2.68
C ASP A 320 -13.74 -10.23 1.44
N PRO A 321 -12.50 -10.12 0.93
CA PRO A 321 -11.34 -10.96 1.24
C PRO A 321 -10.33 -10.34 2.24
N GLY A 322 -10.69 -9.32 3.02
CA GLY A 322 -9.74 -8.65 3.93
C GLY A 322 -9.07 -9.56 4.98
N ARG A 323 -9.68 -10.71 5.29
CA ARG A 323 -9.11 -11.76 6.18
C ARG A 323 -8.53 -12.96 5.44
N ASP A 324 -8.35 -12.88 4.13
CA ASP A 324 -7.79 -13.93 3.29
C ASP A 324 -6.45 -13.47 2.70
N VAL A 325 -5.36 -14.03 3.19
CA VAL A 325 -3.99 -13.64 2.80
C VAL A 325 -3.80 -13.74 1.29
N TYR A 326 -4.45 -14.70 0.62
CA TYR A 326 -4.28 -14.93 -0.81
C TYR A 326 -5.09 -13.97 -1.66
N VAL A 327 -6.31 -13.66 -1.19
CA VAL A 327 -7.33 -12.96 -1.98
C VAL A 327 -7.41 -11.48 -1.59
N SER A 328 -6.59 -11.01 -0.65
CA SER A 328 -6.63 -9.64 -0.13
C SER A 328 -6.62 -8.52 -1.18
N PRO A 329 -6.00 -8.62 -2.38
CA PRO A 329 -6.15 -7.61 -3.43
C PRO A 329 -7.58 -7.46 -3.97
N GLY A 330 -8.44 -8.44 -3.70
CA GLY A 330 -9.87 -8.37 -3.98
C GLY A 330 -10.59 -7.32 -3.13
N ASP A 331 -10.02 -6.87 -2.02
CA ASP A 331 -10.43 -5.64 -1.35
C ASP A 331 -9.70 -4.43 -2.00
N VAL A 332 -10.48 -3.47 -2.48
CA VAL A 332 -9.97 -2.28 -3.19
C VAL A 332 -9.07 -1.37 -2.33
N ALA A 333 -9.09 -1.50 -1.00
CA ALA A 333 -8.19 -0.77 -0.11
C ALA A 333 -6.77 -1.37 -0.06
N PHE A 334 -6.55 -2.59 -0.60
CA PHE A 334 -5.24 -3.23 -0.70
C PHE A 334 -4.18 -2.29 -1.31
N TRP A 335 -4.53 -1.60 -2.39
CA TRP A 335 -3.63 -0.72 -3.14
C TRP A 335 -3.12 0.46 -2.31
N HIS A 336 -3.98 1.01 -1.44
CA HIS A 336 -3.63 2.10 -0.54
C HIS A 336 -2.81 1.60 0.65
N HIS A 337 -3.16 0.43 1.19
CA HIS A 337 -2.39 -0.23 2.24
C HIS A 337 -0.97 -0.52 1.77
N HIS A 338 -0.79 -1.15 0.61
CA HIS A 338 0.53 -1.46 0.07
C HIS A 338 1.29 -0.23 -0.44
N GLY A 339 0.59 0.86 -0.80
CA GLY A 339 1.22 2.17 -0.99
C GLY A 339 1.92 2.68 0.28
N MET A 340 1.32 2.45 1.46
CA MET A 340 1.91 2.82 2.75
C MET A 340 3.00 1.83 3.18
N ILE A 341 2.85 0.53 2.89
CA ILE A 341 3.93 -0.46 3.08
C ILE A 341 5.18 -0.04 2.30
N ASP A 342 5.03 0.29 1.02
CA ASP A 342 6.15 0.73 0.19
C ASP A 342 6.72 2.09 0.64
N ARG A 343 5.88 3.02 1.11
CA ARG A 343 6.35 4.27 1.74
C ARG A 343 7.23 3.99 2.95
N VAL A 344 6.79 3.14 3.87
CA VAL A 344 7.54 2.82 5.10
C VAL A 344 8.87 2.14 4.76
N TRP A 345 8.89 1.22 3.81
CA TRP A 345 10.13 0.63 3.31
C TRP A 345 11.05 1.65 2.66
N TRP A 346 10.52 2.52 1.79
CA TRP A 346 11.27 3.59 1.16
C TRP A 346 11.88 4.56 2.18
N ILE A 347 11.15 4.95 3.24
CA ILE A 347 11.71 5.77 4.33
C ILE A 347 12.88 5.02 4.98
N TRP A 348 12.68 3.77 5.40
CA TRP A 348 13.69 2.96 6.07
C TRP A 348 14.96 2.78 5.21
N GLN A 349 14.81 2.52 3.92
CA GLN A 349 15.93 2.41 2.96
C GLN A 349 16.73 3.70 2.90
N ASN A 350 16.06 4.86 2.93
CA ASN A 350 16.71 6.16 2.78
C ASN A 350 17.50 6.60 4.02
N LEU A 351 17.21 6.07 5.22
CA LEU A 351 17.97 6.40 6.43
C LEU A 351 19.44 5.94 6.36
N ASP A 352 19.72 4.86 5.64
CA ASP A 352 21.09 4.40 5.36
C ASP A 352 21.16 3.70 3.99
N ARG A 353 21.02 4.50 2.92
CA ARG A 353 20.99 3.97 1.55
C ARG A 353 22.18 3.10 1.19
N LYS A 354 23.36 3.39 1.76
CA LYS A 354 24.58 2.65 1.43
C LYS A 354 24.44 1.17 1.79
N HIS A 355 23.80 0.86 2.91
CA HIS A 355 23.66 -0.52 3.39
C HIS A 355 22.26 -1.09 3.13
N ARG A 356 21.22 -0.25 3.05
CA ARG A 356 19.81 -0.68 2.99
C ARG A 356 19.20 -0.71 1.60
N GLN A 357 19.73 0.07 0.64
CA GLN A 357 19.15 0.16 -0.70
C GLN A 357 18.96 -1.22 -1.33
N ASN A 358 20.02 -2.03 -1.34
CA ASN A 358 20.04 -3.35 -1.98
C ASN A 358 20.04 -4.50 -0.96
N ALA A 359 19.64 -4.24 0.29
CA ALA A 359 19.56 -5.27 1.31
C ALA A 359 18.43 -6.25 0.99
N ILE A 360 18.75 -7.55 1.02
CA ILE A 360 17.81 -8.66 0.86
C ILE A 360 18.17 -9.72 1.90
N SER A 361 17.17 -10.29 2.57
CA SER A 361 17.30 -11.46 3.43
C SER A 361 16.17 -12.44 3.12
N GLY A 362 16.25 -13.68 3.58
CA GLY A 362 15.22 -14.69 3.35
C GLY A 362 15.36 -15.46 2.03
N THR A 363 14.34 -16.28 1.75
CA THR A 363 14.33 -17.26 0.65
C THR A 363 13.12 -17.07 -0.26
N GLY A 364 12.96 -17.90 -1.29
CA GLY A 364 11.84 -17.83 -2.25
C GLY A 364 10.56 -18.56 -1.82
N THR A 365 10.49 -19.06 -0.59
CA THR A 365 9.32 -19.80 -0.07
C THR A 365 8.89 -19.26 1.28
N PHE A 366 7.59 -19.25 1.53
CA PHE A 366 6.96 -18.74 2.74
C PHE A 366 7.60 -19.36 3.98
N MET A 367 8.20 -18.52 4.83
CA MET A 367 8.93 -18.95 6.03
C MET A 367 10.01 -20.01 5.76
N ASN A 368 10.55 -20.06 4.52
CA ASN A 368 11.47 -21.09 4.04
C ASN A 368 10.93 -22.52 4.16
N ASN A 369 9.62 -22.70 3.91
CA ASN A 369 8.92 -23.99 3.96
C ASN A 369 8.21 -24.30 2.63
N PRO A 370 8.66 -25.32 1.87
CA PRO A 370 9.89 -26.10 2.06
C PRO A 370 11.16 -25.25 1.86
N PRO A 371 12.34 -25.67 2.35
CA PRO A 371 13.56 -24.90 2.17
C PRO A 371 13.87 -24.59 0.71
N SER A 372 14.27 -23.35 0.42
CA SER A 372 14.59 -22.87 -0.93
C SER A 372 15.88 -22.04 -0.94
N ALA A 373 16.36 -21.67 -2.12
CA ALA A 373 17.54 -20.82 -2.25
C ALA A 373 17.27 -19.43 -1.65
N ASN A 374 18.33 -18.82 -1.10
CA ASN A 374 18.27 -17.43 -0.68
C ASN A 374 17.91 -16.54 -1.86
N THR A 375 17.08 -15.54 -1.61
CA THR A 375 16.79 -14.51 -2.61
C THR A 375 18.04 -13.67 -2.82
N THR A 376 18.33 -13.34 -4.08
CA THR A 376 19.47 -12.50 -4.45
C THR A 376 19.01 -11.37 -5.36
N LEU A 377 19.91 -10.43 -5.63
CA LEU A 377 19.68 -9.38 -6.62
C LEU A 377 19.44 -9.91 -8.04
N ASP A 378 19.83 -11.15 -8.33
CA ASP A 378 19.62 -11.84 -9.62
C ASP A 378 18.36 -12.71 -9.64
N THR A 379 17.68 -12.88 -8.51
CA THR A 379 16.38 -13.57 -8.47
C THR A 379 15.41 -12.81 -9.36
N VAL A 380 14.80 -13.51 -10.31
CA VAL A 380 13.78 -12.96 -11.21
C VAL A 380 12.40 -13.24 -10.61
N ILE A 381 11.54 -12.23 -10.62
CA ILE A 381 10.13 -12.34 -10.26
C ILE A 381 9.25 -11.90 -11.43
N ASP A 382 7.99 -12.29 -11.41
CA ASP A 382 6.96 -11.81 -12.32
C ASP A 382 5.62 -11.69 -11.58
N ILE A 383 4.67 -10.99 -12.20
CA ILE A 383 3.27 -10.90 -11.72
C ILE A 383 2.31 -11.58 -12.70
N GLY A 384 2.79 -12.64 -13.36
CA GLY A 384 2.05 -13.45 -14.30
C GLY A 384 1.40 -12.64 -15.42
N TYR A 385 0.10 -12.86 -15.61
CA TYR A 385 -0.71 -12.20 -16.63
C TYR A 385 -1.29 -10.85 -16.17
N ALA A 386 -0.99 -10.41 -14.94
CA ALA A 386 -1.53 -9.16 -14.40
C ALA A 386 -1.03 -7.96 -15.20
N ASN A 387 0.28 -7.77 -15.34
CA ASN A 387 0.90 -6.80 -16.24
C ASN A 387 2.43 -7.01 -16.28
N GLY A 388 3.16 -6.11 -16.94
CA GLY A 388 4.62 -6.07 -16.83
C GLY A 388 5.34 -7.25 -17.49
N GLN A 389 6.61 -7.43 -17.17
CA GLN A 389 7.47 -8.52 -17.65
C GLN A 389 8.29 -9.09 -16.49
N PRO A 390 8.83 -10.31 -16.62
CA PRO A 390 9.78 -10.84 -15.63
C PRO A 390 10.95 -9.87 -15.41
N ILE A 391 11.29 -9.62 -14.16
CA ILE A 391 12.25 -8.59 -13.75
C ILE A 391 13.11 -9.06 -12.58
N ALA A 392 14.39 -8.70 -12.58
CA ALA A 392 15.31 -9.09 -11.52
C ALA A 392 15.15 -8.16 -10.30
N MET A 393 15.33 -8.72 -9.10
CA MET A 393 15.26 -7.98 -7.83
C MET A 393 16.10 -6.70 -7.84
N ARG A 394 17.29 -6.71 -8.46
CA ARG A 394 18.16 -5.52 -8.59
C ARG A 394 17.49 -4.29 -9.19
N ASP A 395 16.54 -4.49 -10.09
CA ASP A 395 15.86 -3.40 -10.79
C ASP A 395 14.68 -2.85 -9.97
N LEU A 396 14.35 -3.48 -8.84
CA LEU A 396 13.20 -3.14 -7.99
C LEU A 396 13.60 -2.44 -6.68
N MET A 397 14.89 -2.44 -6.36
CA MET A 397 15.39 -1.98 -5.06
C MET A 397 15.31 -0.45 -4.87
N SER A 398 15.16 0.32 -5.95
CA SER A 398 15.10 1.80 -5.93
C SER A 398 13.82 2.33 -6.55
N THR A 399 13.11 3.25 -5.88
CA THR A 399 11.95 3.93 -6.48
C THR A 399 12.31 4.91 -7.61
N THR A 400 13.61 5.11 -7.88
CA THR A 400 14.15 6.02 -8.90
C THR A 400 15.15 5.35 -9.84
N ALA A 401 15.13 4.02 -9.93
CA ALA A 401 15.88 3.24 -10.91
C ALA A 401 15.01 2.11 -11.49
N GLY A 402 15.54 1.39 -12.48
CA GLY A 402 14.79 0.35 -13.17
C GLY A 402 13.50 0.92 -13.81
N PRO A 403 12.33 0.30 -13.63
CA PRO A 403 11.07 0.81 -14.15
C PRO A 403 10.52 2.00 -13.33
N PHE A 404 11.08 2.26 -12.15
CA PHE A 404 10.51 3.21 -11.18
C PHE A 404 11.07 4.63 -11.33
N CYS A 405 10.17 5.60 -11.17
CA CYS A 405 10.54 7.01 -11.03
C CYS A 405 9.49 7.74 -10.19
N TYR A 406 9.49 7.49 -8.88
CA TYR A 406 8.56 8.11 -7.93
C TYR A 406 9.14 8.32 -6.53
N VAL A 407 8.49 9.19 -5.76
CA VAL A 407 8.73 9.50 -4.34
C VAL A 407 7.41 9.54 -3.56
N TYR A 408 7.51 9.59 -2.23
CA TYR A 408 6.36 9.75 -1.32
C TYR A 408 6.36 11.14 -0.70
N LEU A 409 5.19 11.78 -0.67
CA LEU A 409 4.97 13.09 -0.05
C LEU A 409 3.74 13.10 0.86
#